data_AF-A0AAV8XLU1-F1
#
_entry.id   AF-A0AAV8XLU1-F1
#
_cell.length_a   1.000
_cell.length_b   1.000
_cell.length_c   1.000
_cell.angle_alpha   90.00
_cell.angle_beta   90.00
_cell.angle_gamma   90.00
#
_symmetry.space_group_name_H-M   'P 1'
#
loop_
_entity.id
_entity.type
_entity.pdbx_description
1 polymer ?
#
loop_
_entity_poly.entity_id
_entity_poly.type
_entity_poly.pdbx_seq_one_letter_code
_entity_poly.pdbx_strand_id
1 'polypeptide(L)'
;MREREKEMKKQGAIARKAVVPSAGRVERKIMTETKTEMDGESINHLHFTLWPDHGVPLYPQNLVPFMKEMLKIPQGKRPVVVHCSAGIGRTGTILLCDIVLRMAALEQKVDFLKIYHKLREQRPKMVDNPAQYILAHLVVYECLFGKDFSISLDVNFKNNVEDLLTEFKIKSVIDYLEEVSWQIKVMQECFYNEILEIYLERYPGDDESSDYINAVSMDCFQNQDRFIVTQQPLPNTVGDFWRLILEFDVNTIISLNEIQQNDHCLYSSDGAKASGLFVALSFLIEKIKLEHSCDIVLAVNTVRQRRMQCFRNKEQFKFLLKAALQYFESFDTYSNFDNI
;
A
#
# COMPACT_ATOMS: atom_id res chain seq x y z
N MET A 1 27.42 19.64 -9.22
CA MET A 1 26.29 18.75 -9.57
C MET A 1 26.55 17.33 -9.07
N ARG A 2 27.55 16.61 -9.59
CA ARG A 2 27.86 15.23 -9.12
C ARG A 2 28.30 15.11 -7.65
N GLU A 3 28.97 16.11 -7.08
CA GLU A 3 29.31 16.12 -5.65
C GLU A 3 28.12 16.44 -4.75
N ARG A 4 27.26 17.40 -5.13
CA ARG A 4 25.98 17.65 -4.45
C ARG A 4 25.03 16.45 -4.51
N GLU A 5 25.03 15.67 -5.60
CA GLU A 5 24.31 14.40 -5.69
C GLU A 5 24.90 13.34 -4.75
N LYS A 6 26.23 13.27 -4.58
CA LYS A 6 26.86 12.36 -3.60
C LYS A 6 26.59 12.79 -2.16
N GLU A 7 26.53 14.10 -1.89
CA GLU A 7 26.25 14.66 -0.57
C GLU A 7 24.77 14.49 -0.18
N MET A 8 23.84 14.67 -1.13
CA MET A 8 22.42 14.32 -0.94
C MET A 8 22.21 12.80 -0.81
N LYS A 9 22.98 11.96 -1.51
CA LYS A 9 22.98 10.49 -1.32
C LYS A 9 23.44 10.10 0.08
N LYS A 10 24.43 10.78 0.63
CA LYS A 10 24.94 10.55 2.00
C LYS A 10 23.96 11.04 3.07
N GLN A 11 23.28 12.16 2.83
CA GLN A 11 22.24 12.68 3.75
C GLN A 11 20.92 11.89 3.67
N GLY A 12 20.58 11.29 2.53
CA GLY A 12 19.41 10.44 2.36
C GLY A 12 19.55 9.04 2.98
N ALA A 13 20.76 8.47 2.96
CA ALA A 13 21.05 7.16 3.57
C ALA A 13 21.16 7.19 5.11
N ILE A 14 21.37 8.36 5.72
CA ILE A 14 21.62 8.51 7.16
C ILE A 14 20.33 8.87 7.95
N ALA A 15 19.17 9.04 7.32
CA ALA A 15 18.01 9.60 8.03
C ALA A 15 16.66 8.99 7.65
N ARG A 16 16.44 7.72 8.01
CA ARG A 16 15.10 7.25 8.41
C ARG A 16 15.23 6.24 9.55
N LYS A 17 15.32 6.74 10.79
CA LYS A 17 14.79 5.97 11.92
C LYS A 17 13.32 5.74 11.62
N ALA A 18 12.91 4.48 11.47
CA ALA A 18 11.49 4.15 11.40
C ALA A 18 10.80 4.84 12.59
N VAL A 19 9.97 5.83 12.32
CA VAL A 19 9.21 6.50 13.37
C VAL A 19 8.15 5.49 13.78
N VAL A 20 8.44 4.72 14.84
CA VAL A 20 7.44 3.88 15.50
C VAL A 20 6.34 4.84 15.99
N PRO A 21 5.08 4.71 15.52
CA PRO A 21 4.02 5.59 15.97
C PRO A 21 3.84 5.43 17.48
N SER A 22 4.01 6.52 18.22
CA SER A 22 3.76 6.56 19.66
C SER A 22 2.29 6.27 19.95
N ALA A 23 2.07 5.30 20.83
CA ALA A 23 0.86 4.92 21.56
C ALA A 23 -0.41 5.76 21.29
N GLY A 24 -1.28 5.18 20.47
CA GLY A 24 -2.66 5.58 20.22
C GLY A 24 -3.14 4.78 19.02
N ARG A 25 -3.75 3.61 19.24
CA ARG A 25 -4.23 2.74 18.16
C ARG A 25 -5.44 3.41 17.50
N VAL A 26 -5.19 4.33 16.57
CA VAL A 26 -6.22 4.89 15.70
C VAL A 26 -6.44 3.88 14.59
N GLU A 27 -7.62 3.28 14.56
CA GLU A 27 -8.00 2.44 13.42
C GLU A 27 -8.10 3.31 12.16
N ARG A 28 -7.15 3.14 11.23
CA ARG A 28 -7.16 3.85 9.96
C ARG A 28 -7.99 3.05 8.95
N LYS A 29 -9.14 3.60 8.55
CA LYS A 29 -9.92 3.17 7.37
C LYS A 29 -9.47 3.97 6.15
N ILE A 30 -9.56 3.43 4.93
CA ILE A 30 -9.19 4.17 3.70
C ILE A 30 -9.79 5.57 3.68
N MET A 31 -11.08 5.66 4.03
CA MET A 31 -11.83 6.90 4.13
C MET A 31 -12.76 6.85 5.34
N THR A 32 -12.92 7.99 6.00
CA THR A 32 -13.97 8.21 7.00
C THR A 32 -14.94 9.27 6.51
N GLU A 33 -16.24 8.99 6.59
CA GLU A 33 -17.30 9.98 6.38
C GLU A 33 -17.84 10.42 7.74
N THR A 34 -17.89 11.73 7.96
CA THR A 34 -18.49 12.34 9.14
C THR A 34 -19.57 13.31 8.72
N LYS A 35 -20.74 13.24 9.36
CA LYS A 35 -21.84 14.17 9.12
C LYS A 35 -21.97 15.10 10.31
N THR A 36 -21.96 16.39 10.04
CA THR A 36 -22.13 17.44 11.04
C THR A 36 -23.33 18.29 10.66
N GLU A 37 -24.12 18.71 11.64
CA GLU A 37 -25.23 19.64 11.40
C GLU A 37 -24.77 21.06 11.70
N MET A 38 -25.04 21.97 10.77
CA MET A 38 -24.78 23.39 10.95
C MET A 38 -25.94 24.17 10.33
N ASP A 39 -26.58 25.03 11.13
CA ASP A 39 -27.74 25.84 10.73
C ASP A 39 -28.89 25.04 10.06
N GLY A 40 -29.12 23.80 10.53
CA GLY A 40 -30.17 22.92 10.00
C GLY A 40 -29.82 22.24 8.67
N GLU A 41 -28.62 22.45 8.13
CA GLU A 41 -28.09 21.71 6.98
C GLU A 41 -27.08 20.65 7.42
N SER A 42 -27.14 19.47 6.79
CA SER A 42 -26.14 18.41 6.99
C SER A 42 -24.90 18.65 6.13
N ILE A 43 -23.74 18.78 6.75
CA ILE A 43 -22.42 18.88 6.12
C ILE A 43 -21.74 17.52 6.19
N ASN A 44 -21.45 16.95 5.01
CA ASN A 44 -20.70 15.69 4.90
C ASN A 44 -19.21 16.01 4.72
N HIS A 45 -18.38 15.43 5.57
CA HIS A 45 -16.93 15.57 5.54
C HIS A 45 -16.30 14.22 5.23
N LEU A 46 -15.69 14.12 4.04
CA LEU A 46 -14.96 12.96 3.56
C LEU A 46 -13.47 13.15 3.81
N HIS A 47 -12.87 12.25 4.59
CA HIS A 47 -11.45 12.31 4.93
C HIS A 47 -10.73 11.05 4.46
N PHE A 48 -9.80 11.21 3.50
CA PHE A 48 -8.89 10.16 3.07
C PHE A 48 -7.68 10.08 4.02
N THR A 49 -7.46 8.92 4.64
CA THR A 49 -6.50 8.80 5.76
C THR A 49 -5.16 8.14 5.38
N LEU A 50 -5.08 7.51 4.20
CA LEU A 50 -3.89 6.75 3.78
C LEU A 50 -2.89 7.55 2.94
N TRP A 51 -2.97 8.88 2.97
CA TRP A 51 -1.96 9.72 2.32
C TRP A 51 -0.80 9.97 3.29
N PRO A 52 0.44 9.53 2.97
CA PRO A 52 1.58 9.74 3.85
C PRO A 52 1.96 11.21 4.02
N ASP A 53 2.57 11.55 5.16
CA ASP A 53 3.03 12.91 5.44
C ASP A 53 4.05 13.41 4.41
N HIS A 54 4.89 12.51 3.91
CA HIS A 54 5.82 12.76 2.82
C HIS A 54 5.52 11.86 1.61
N GLY A 55 5.62 12.40 0.40
CA GLY A 55 5.40 11.65 -0.84
C GLY A 55 3.92 11.51 -1.22
N VAL A 56 3.58 10.35 -1.78
CA VAL A 56 2.24 9.99 -2.27
C VAL A 56 1.89 8.56 -1.87
N PRO A 57 0.59 8.18 -1.86
CA PRO A 57 0.19 6.79 -1.68
C PRO A 57 0.90 5.87 -2.66
N LEU A 58 1.47 4.78 -2.14
CA LEU A 58 2.16 3.77 -2.94
C LEU A 58 1.20 2.95 -3.82
N TYR A 59 -0.06 2.87 -3.40
CA TYR A 59 -1.10 2.06 -4.03
C TYR A 59 -2.19 2.99 -4.59
N PRO A 60 -2.18 3.28 -5.91
CA PRO A 60 -3.21 4.09 -6.55
C PRO A 60 -4.62 3.53 -6.34
N GLN A 61 -4.75 2.20 -6.21
CA GLN A 61 -6.02 1.52 -5.94
C GLN A 61 -6.72 2.03 -4.68
N ASN A 62 -5.95 2.42 -3.64
CA ASN A 62 -6.51 2.90 -2.38
C ASN A 62 -7.27 4.23 -2.54
N LEU A 63 -6.95 5.02 -3.57
CA LEU A 63 -7.66 6.27 -3.87
C LEU A 63 -8.94 6.04 -4.66
N VAL A 64 -9.11 4.89 -5.32
CA VAL A 64 -10.28 4.62 -6.19
C VAL A 64 -11.60 4.70 -5.42
N PRO A 65 -11.78 4.08 -4.24
CA PRO A 65 -13.02 4.23 -3.47
C PRO A 65 -13.33 5.68 -3.11
N PHE A 66 -12.30 6.44 -2.71
CA PHE A 66 -12.45 7.86 -2.40
C PHE A 66 -12.88 8.68 -3.62
N MET A 67 -12.26 8.43 -4.78
CA MET A 67 -12.64 9.07 -6.04
C MET A 67 -14.07 8.71 -6.46
N LYS A 68 -14.50 7.45 -6.27
CA LYS A 68 -15.88 7.03 -6.55
C LYS A 68 -16.89 7.81 -5.69
N GLU A 69 -16.63 8.01 -4.40
CA GLU A 69 -17.49 8.84 -3.54
C GLU A 69 -17.49 10.31 -3.97
N MET A 70 -16.34 10.88 -4.34
CA MET A 70 -16.28 12.24 -4.87
C MET A 70 -17.08 12.40 -6.16
N LEU A 71 -17.05 11.42 -7.05
CA LEU A 71 -17.78 11.46 -8.31
C LEU A 71 -19.31 11.46 -8.11
N LYS A 72 -19.81 10.85 -7.02
CA LYS A 72 -21.23 10.89 -6.64
C LYS A 72 -21.70 12.26 -6.18
N ILE A 73 -20.79 13.16 -5.78
CA ILE A 73 -21.15 14.52 -5.36
C ILE A 73 -21.82 15.25 -6.53
N PRO A 74 -23.08 15.71 -6.37
CA PRO A 74 -23.81 16.37 -7.45
C PRO A 74 -23.08 17.62 -7.94
N GLN A 75 -22.92 17.72 -9.26
CA GLN A 75 -22.47 18.97 -9.88
C GLN A 75 -23.60 19.99 -9.80
N GLY A 76 -23.37 21.11 -9.11
CA GLY A 76 -24.42 22.09 -8.83
C GLY A 76 -23.88 23.47 -8.44
N LYS A 77 -24.77 24.36 -7.98
CA LYS A 77 -24.43 25.76 -7.65
C LYS A 77 -23.62 25.93 -6.36
N ARG A 78 -23.56 24.90 -5.50
CA ARG A 78 -22.86 24.97 -4.21
C ARG A 78 -21.40 24.52 -4.41
N PRO A 79 -20.40 25.30 -3.97
CA PRO A 79 -19.00 24.89 -4.07
C PRO A 79 -18.70 23.73 -3.12
N VAL A 80 -17.75 22.87 -3.51
CA VAL A 80 -17.19 21.83 -2.65
C VAL A 80 -15.85 22.30 -2.13
N VAL A 81 -15.64 22.21 -0.81
CA VAL A 81 -14.35 22.54 -0.19
C VAL A 81 -13.45 21.31 -0.22
N VAL A 82 -12.26 21.45 -0.82
CA VAL A 82 -11.22 20.41 -0.81
C VAL A 82 -9.95 21.03 -0.25
N HIS A 83 -9.36 20.43 0.79
CA HIS A 83 -8.15 20.95 1.42
C HIS A 83 -7.16 19.85 1.80
N CYS A 84 -5.93 20.27 2.11
CA CYS A 84 -4.93 19.45 2.78
C CYS A 84 -4.25 20.33 3.84
N SER A 85 -2.92 20.42 3.86
CA SER A 85 -2.19 21.42 4.64
C SER A 85 -2.14 22.78 3.91
N ALA A 86 -1.35 22.89 2.84
CA ALA A 86 -1.25 24.14 2.05
C ALA A 86 -2.34 24.29 0.96
N GLY A 87 -3.16 23.25 0.74
CA GLY A 87 -4.21 23.25 -0.29
C GLY A 87 -3.67 23.34 -1.72
N ILE A 88 -2.53 22.68 -2.00
CA ILE A 88 -1.88 22.70 -3.34
C ILE A 88 -1.55 21.30 -3.87
N GLY A 89 -0.83 20.47 -3.11
CA GLY A 89 -0.31 19.17 -3.56
C GLY A 89 -1.40 18.12 -3.63
N ARG A 90 -1.72 17.48 -2.49
CA ARG A 90 -2.78 16.46 -2.37
C ARG A 90 -4.12 16.97 -2.94
N THR A 91 -4.50 18.19 -2.58
CA THR A 91 -5.70 18.87 -3.09
C THR A 91 -5.68 18.99 -4.60
N GLY A 92 -4.57 19.44 -5.20
CA GLY A 92 -4.45 19.54 -6.65
C GLY A 92 -4.49 18.19 -7.34
N THR A 93 -3.89 17.15 -6.76
CA THR A 93 -3.92 15.79 -7.32
C THR A 93 -5.35 15.25 -7.37
N ILE A 94 -6.08 15.36 -6.27
CA ILE A 94 -7.48 14.91 -6.20
C ILE A 94 -8.37 15.68 -7.18
N LEU A 95 -8.24 17.00 -7.25
CA LEU A 95 -9.00 17.83 -8.20
C LEU A 95 -8.65 17.51 -9.65
N LEU A 96 -7.37 17.27 -9.96
CA LEU A 96 -6.94 16.85 -11.28
C LEU A 96 -7.61 15.52 -11.67
N CYS A 97 -7.62 14.53 -10.76
CA CYS A 97 -8.30 13.25 -10.98
C CYS A 97 -9.81 13.43 -11.21
N ASP A 98 -10.51 14.18 -10.34
CA ASP A 98 -11.96 14.39 -10.44
C ASP A 98 -12.36 15.03 -11.79
N ILE A 99 -11.69 16.11 -12.16
CA ILE A 99 -11.99 16.84 -13.41
C ILE A 99 -11.68 15.96 -14.63
N VAL A 100 -10.57 15.24 -14.63
CA VAL A 100 -10.21 14.34 -15.74
C VAL A 100 -11.16 13.15 -15.84
N LEU A 101 -11.62 12.57 -14.73
CA LEU A 101 -12.61 11.49 -14.75
C LEU A 101 -13.96 11.96 -15.28
N ARG A 102 -14.40 13.15 -14.88
CA ARG A 102 -15.62 13.77 -15.43
C ARG A 102 -15.47 14.09 -16.92
N MET A 103 -14.30 14.55 -17.35
CA MET A 103 -13.96 14.78 -18.76
C MET A 103 -13.99 13.46 -19.55
N ALA A 104 -13.45 12.38 -19.00
CA ALA A 104 -13.52 11.06 -19.61
C ALA A 104 -14.98 10.59 -19.79
N ALA A 105 -15.81 10.76 -18.76
CA ALA A 105 -17.23 10.39 -18.80
C ALA A 105 -18.01 11.19 -19.85
N LEU A 106 -17.79 12.51 -19.93
CA LEU A 106 -18.56 13.41 -20.81
C LEU A 106 -18.03 13.46 -22.25
N GLU A 107 -16.72 13.47 -22.42
CA GLU A 107 -16.06 13.74 -23.71
C GLU A 107 -15.37 12.51 -24.31
N GLN A 108 -15.33 11.38 -23.58
CA GLN A 108 -14.63 10.15 -24.01
C GLN A 108 -13.15 10.37 -24.34
N LYS A 109 -12.52 11.33 -23.65
CA LYS A 109 -11.08 11.65 -23.76
C LYS A 109 -10.55 12.19 -22.44
N VAL A 110 -9.24 12.16 -22.28
CA VAL A 110 -8.52 12.71 -21.12
C VAL A 110 -7.49 13.73 -21.59
N ASP A 111 -7.30 14.81 -20.82
CA ASP A 111 -6.28 15.83 -21.10
C ASP A 111 -5.70 16.38 -19.80
N PHE A 112 -4.77 15.64 -19.21
CA PHE A 112 -4.16 16.00 -17.93
C PHE A 112 -3.42 17.34 -17.98
N LEU A 113 -2.68 17.60 -19.07
CA LEU A 113 -1.84 18.79 -19.19
C LEU A 113 -2.70 20.05 -19.22
N LYS A 114 -3.79 20.06 -20.00
CA LYS A 114 -4.73 21.17 -20.05
C LYS A 114 -5.39 21.41 -18.70
N ILE A 115 -5.87 20.36 -18.03
CA ILE A 115 -6.52 20.51 -16.72
C ILE A 115 -5.53 20.98 -15.66
N TYR A 116 -4.30 20.45 -15.66
CA TYR A 116 -3.23 20.87 -14.77
C TYR A 116 -2.87 22.35 -14.94
N HIS A 117 -2.76 22.86 -16.19
CA HIS A 117 -2.55 24.28 -16.43
C HIS A 117 -3.71 25.15 -15.92
N LYS A 118 -4.96 24.75 -16.19
CA LYS A 118 -6.14 25.45 -15.68
C LYS A 118 -6.17 25.52 -14.15
N LEU A 119 -5.82 24.43 -13.47
CA LEU A 119 -5.72 24.42 -12.00
C LEU A 119 -4.66 25.43 -11.52
N ARG A 120 -3.51 25.50 -12.21
CA ARG A 120 -2.42 26.41 -11.87
C ARG A 120 -2.70 27.89 -12.19
N GLU A 121 -3.54 28.17 -13.18
CA GLU A 121 -4.05 29.52 -13.46
C GLU A 121 -4.94 30.03 -12.31
N GLN A 122 -5.75 29.15 -11.71
CA GLN A 122 -6.65 29.52 -10.61
C GLN A 122 -5.94 29.55 -9.25
N ARG A 123 -4.99 28.65 -9.02
CA ARG A 123 -4.17 28.61 -7.80
C ARG A 123 -2.74 28.19 -8.13
N PRO A 124 -1.73 29.03 -7.87
CA PRO A 124 -0.34 28.67 -8.16
C PRO A 124 0.09 27.37 -7.45
N LYS A 125 0.97 26.60 -8.12
CA LYS A 125 1.59 25.36 -7.60
C LYS A 125 0.62 24.18 -7.32
N MET A 126 -0.59 24.20 -7.86
CA MET A 126 -1.47 23.02 -7.84
C MET A 126 -0.77 21.80 -8.44
N VAL A 127 -0.85 20.66 -7.74
CA VAL A 127 -0.03 19.46 -7.97
C VAL A 127 1.45 19.83 -7.89
N ASP A 128 2.05 19.63 -6.72
CA ASP A 128 3.29 20.29 -6.30
C ASP A 128 4.55 19.61 -6.86
N ASN A 129 4.49 18.29 -7.10
CA ASN A 129 5.65 17.52 -7.57
C ASN A 129 5.31 16.48 -8.66
N PRO A 130 6.33 15.95 -9.37
CA PRO A 130 6.12 14.97 -10.43
C PRO A 130 5.44 13.68 -9.98
N ALA A 131 5.76 13.17 -8.78
CA ALA A 131 5.14 11.94 -8.25
C ALA A 131 3.63 12.10 -8.05
N GLN A 132 3.17 13.28 -7.62
CA GLN A 132 1.75 13.63 -7.52
C GLN A 132 1.05 13.70 -8.89
N TYR A 133 1.76 14.18 -9.92
CA TYR A 133 1.21 14.23 -11.28
C TYR A 133 1.11 12.82 -11.88
N ILE A 134 2.12 11.98 -11.66
CA ILE A 134 2.12 10.56 -12.10
C ILE A 134 1.05 9.77 -11.36
N LEU A 135 0.91 9.95 -10.05
CA LEU A 135 -0.16 9.35 -9.26
C LEU A 135 -1.53 9.69 -9.86
N ALA A 136 -1.77 10.94 -10.27
CA ALA A 136 -3.03 11.32 -10.88
C ALA A 136 -3.35 10.49 -12.14
N HIS A 137 -2.35 10.22 -12.99
CA HIS A 137 -2.52 9.39 -14.17
C HIS A 137 -2.87 7.95 -13.80
N LEU A 138 -2.15 7.38 -12.83
CA LEU A 138 -2.38 6.01 -12.36
C LEU A 138 -3.76 5.86 -11.71
N VAL A 139 -4.18 6.80 -10.86
CA VAL A 139 -5.51 6.76 -10.22
C VAL A 139 -6.63 6.85 -11.23
N VAL A 140 -6.52 7.75 -12.23
CA VAL A 140 -7.51 7.84 -13.30
C VAL A 140 -7.53 6.57 -14.15
N TYR A 141 -6.37 6.01 -14.48
CA TYR A 141 -6.28 4.72 -15.18
C TYR A 141 -6.98 3.61 -14.40
N GLU A 142 -6.71 3.48 -13.11
CA GLU A 142 -7.35 2.49 -12.24
C GLU A 142 -8.86 2.71 -12.11
N CYS A 143 -9.33 3.96 -12.08
CA CYS A 143 -10.76 4.25 -12.07
C CYS A 143 -11.47 3.87 -13.38
N LEU A 144 -10.79 3.96 -14.53
CA LEU A 144 -11.38 3.70 -15.85
C LEU A 144 -11.24 2.24 -16.30
N PHE A 145 -10.12 1.60 -15.98
CA PHE A 145 -9.73 0.30 -16.51
C PHE A 145 -9.39 -0.74 -15.43
N GLY A 146 -9.32 -0.33 -14.16
CA GLY A 146 -9.06 -1.23 -13.04
C GLY A 146 -10.16 -2.30 -12.93
N LYS A 147 -9.74 -3.55 -12.71
CA LYS A 147 -10.66 -4.67 -12.48
C LYS A 147 -10.84 -4.82 -10.98
N ASP A 148 -12.10 -4.83 -10.55
CA ASP A 148 -12.44 -5.02 -9.15
C ASP A 148 -12.50 -6.52 -8.82
N PHE A 149 -11.48 -7.00 -8.11
CA PHE A 149 -11.44 -8.36 -7.58
C PHE A 149 -11.75 -8.40 -6.08
N SER A 150 -12.25 -7.29 -5.50
CA SER A 150 -12.64 -7.26 -4.10
C SER A 150 -13.95 -8.06 -3.89
N ILE A 151 -13.98 -8.84 -2.82
CA ILE A 151 -15.15 -9.61 -2.41
C ILE A 151 -15.66 -9.00 -1.10
N SER A 152 -16.92 -8.55 -1.09
CA SER A 152 -17.57 -8.06 0.13
C SER A 152 -17.87 -9.21 1.09
N LEU A 153 -17.70 -8.97 2.39
CA LEU A 153 -18.00 -9.96 3.44
C LEU A 153 -19.51 -9.96 3.76
N ASP A 154 -20.31 -10.41 2.79
CA ASP A 154 -21.75 -10.59 2.92
C ASP A 154 -22.15 -12.09 2.92
N VAL A 155 -23.45 -12.37 2.89
CA VAL A 155 -23.99 -13.75 2.88
C VAL A 155 -23.49 -14.60 1.70
N ASN A 156 -22.99 -13.99 0.63
CA ASN A 156 -22.44 -14.66 -0.55
C ASN A 156 -20.91 -14.77 -0.50
N PHE A 157 -20.25 -14.28 0.54
CA PHE A 157 -18.79 -14.25 0.66
C PHE A 157 -18.17 -15.62 0.35
N LYS A 158 -18.70 -16.68 0.97
CA LYS A 158 -18.24 -18.06 0.75
C LYS A 158 -18.34 -18.48 -0.72
N ASN A 159 -19.50 -18.31 -1.34
CA ASN A 159 -19.73 -18.68 -2.74
C ASN A 159 -18.82 -17.89 -3.69
N ASN A 160 -18.60 -16.60 -3.41
CA ASN A 160 -17.73 -15.73 -4.21
C ASN A 160 -16.26 -16.14 -4.08
N VAL A 161 -15.81 -16.51 -2.88
CA VAL A 161 -14.45 -17.04 -2.67
C VAL A 161 -14.29 -18.39 -3.37
N GLU A 162 -15.29 -19.27 -3.31
CA GLU A 162 -15.28 -20.57 -4.00
C GLU A 162 -15.26 -20.42 -5.54
N ASP A 163 -16.01 -19.47 -6.11
CA ASP A 163 -15.93 -19.13 -7.55
C ASP A 163 -14.52 -18.64 -7.91
N LEU A 164 -13.96 -17.73 -7.09
CA LEU A 164 -12.63 -17.18 -7.32
C LEU A 164 -11.52 -18.24 -7.17
N LEU A 165 -11.74 -19.29 -6.38
CA LEU A 165 -10.81 -20.42 -6.19
C LEU A 165 -10.70 -21.33 -7.42
N THR A 166 -11.61 -21.22 -8.40
CA THR A 166 -11.55 -22.00 -9.64
C THR A 166 -10.28 -21.68 -10.44
N GLU A 167 -9.73 -22.68 -11.13
CA GLU A 167 -8.48 -22.53 -11.91
C GLU A 167 -8.55 -21.39 -12.92
N PHE A 168 -9.69 -21.22 -13.58
CA PHE A 168 -9.89 -20.16 -14.57
C PHE A 168 -9.86 -18.76 -13.93
N LYS A 169 -10.55 -18.58 -12.80
CA LYS A 169 -10.64 -17.27 -12.13
C LYS A 169 -9.31 -16.88 -11.49
N ILE A 170 -8.61 -17.81 -10.83
CA ILE A 170 -7.26 -17.56 -10.31
C ILE A 170 -6.31 -17.15 -11.43
N LYS A 171 -6.36 -17.85 -12.56
CA LYS A 171 -5.55 -17.49 -13.72
C LYS A 171 -5.87 -16.06 -14.18
N SER A 172 -7.14 -15.68 -14.26
CA SER A 172 -7.53 -14.31 -14.61
C SER A 172 -7.00 -13.25 -13.63
N VAL A 173 -6.91 -13.56 -12.33
CA VAL A 173 -6.31 -12.66 -11.32
C VAL A 173 -4.80 -12.51 -11.57
N ILE A 174 -4.10 -13.63 -11.78
CA ILE A 174 -2.66 -13.63 -12.04
C ILE A 174 -2.35 -12.89 -13.34
N ASP A 175 -3.09 -13.16 -14.40
CA ASP A 175 -2.94 -12.49 -15.71
C ASP A 175 -3.15 -10.97 -15.56
N TYR A 176 -4.14 -10.54 -14.77
CA TYR A 176 -4.36 -9.13 -14.48
C TYR A 176 -3.20 -8.50 -13.69
N LEU A 177 -2.67 -9.19 -12.67
CA LEU A 177 -1.51 -8.71 -11.90
C LEU A 177 -0.26 -8.52 -12.77
N GLU A 178 -0.05 -9.40 -13.75
CA GLU A 178 1.04 -9.23 -14.71
C GLU A 178 0.76 -8.09 -15.70
N GLU A 179 -0.49 -7.96 -16.18
CA GLU A 179 -0.95 -6.88 -17.05
C GLU A 179 -0.69 -5.50 -16.43
N VAL A 180 -0.95 -5.33 -15.12
CA VAL A 180 -0.78 -4.04 -14.41
C VAL A 180 0.58 -3.88 -13.73
N SER A 181 1.50 -4.85 -13.87
CA SER A 181 2.82 -4.84 -13.22
C SER A 181 3.68 -3.62 -13.58
N TRP A 182 3.42 -2.98 -14.73
CA TRP A 182 4.09 -1.76 -15.14
C TRP A 182 3.79 -0.57 -14.21
N GLN A 183 2.60 -0.52 -13.59
CA GLN A 183 2.25 0.55 -12.67
C GLN A 183 3.17 0.54 -11.45
N ILE A 184 3.47 -0.66 -10.94
CA ILE A 184 4.41 -0.86 -9.84
C ILE A 184 5.79 -0.34 -10.24
N LYS A 185 6.27 -0.66 -11.44
CA LYS A 185 7.58 -0.20 -11.96
C LYS A 185 7.63 1.32 -12.06
N VAL A 186 6.58 1.95 -12.62
CA VAL A 186 6.48 3.41 -12.71
C VAL A 186 6.54 4.04 -11.31
N MET A 187 5.81 3.49 -10.34
CA MET A 187 5.87 3.95 -8.96
C MET A 187 7.28 3.77 -8.38
N GLN A 188 7.89 2.60 -8.53
CA GLN A 188 9.27 2.34 -8.08
C GLN A 188 10.30 3.30 -8.69
N GLU A 189 10.16 3.66 -9.96
CA GLU A 189 11.00 4.66 -10.65
C GLU A 189 10.75 6.08 -10.11
N CYS A 190 9.51 6.43 -9.79
CA CYS A 190 9.20 7.72 -9.15
C CYS A 190 9.80 7.83 -7.74
N PHE A 191 9.89 6.71 -7.04
CA PHE A 191 10.48 6.58 -5.71
C PHE A 191 11.88 5.95 -5.76
N TYR A 192 12.62 6.06 -6.87
CA TYR A 192 13.89 5.35 -7.07
C TYR A 192 14.96 5.67 -6.01
N ASN A 193 14.84 6.81 -5.30
CA ASN A 193 15.68 7.18 -4.16
C ASN A 193 15.06 6.89 -2.77
N GLU A 194 13.85 6.35 -2.72
CA GLU A 194 13.14 5.88 -1.52
C GLU A 194 12.86 4.38 -1.60
N ILE A 195 13.65 3.63 -2.37
CA ILE A 195 13.64 2.17 -2.33
C ILE A 195 14.12 1.79 -0.93
N LEU A 196 13.18 1.34 -0.11
CA LEU A 196 13.31 0.99 1.32
C LEU A 196 14.12 -0.30 1.55
N GLU A 197 15.23 -0.43 0.82
CA GLU A 197 16.33 -1.25 1.31
C GLU A 197 16.76 -0.68 2.65
N ILE A 198 16.90 -1.57 3.62
CA ILE A 198 17.32 -1.18 4.95
C ILE A 198 18.85 -1.15 4.96
N TYR A 199 19.38 0.02 5.32
CA TYR A 199 20.80 0.22 5.58
C TYR A 199 21.01 0.41 7.08
N LEU A 200 22.07 -0.21 7.58
CA LEU A 200 22.54 -0.10 8.95
C LEU A 200 23.57 1.01 9.09
N GLU A 201 23.75 1.52 10.30
CA GLU A 201 24.89 2.40 10.63
C GLU A 201 26.19 1.62 10.52
N ARG A 202 27.14 2.08 9.69
CA ARG A 202 28.43 1.39 9.46
C ARG A 202 29.14 1.00 10.75
N TYR A 203 29.56 -0.26 10.83
CA TYR A 203 30.30 -0.80 11.95
C TYR A 203 31.28 -1.91 11.52
N PRO A 204 32.60 -1.74 11.77
CA PRO A 204 33.27 -0.52 12.21
C PRO A 204 33.05 0.65 11.25
N GLY A 205 33.11 1.91 11.72
CA GLY A 205 32.70 3.08 10.92
C GLY A 205 33.51 3.31 9.63
N ASP A 206 34.67 2.68 9.49
CA ASP A 206 35.55 2.67 8.33
C ASP A 206 35.25 1.53 7.33
N ASP A 207 34.42 0.55 7.71
CA ASP A 207 33.99 -0.53 6.81
C ASP A 207 32.80 -0.08 5.94
N GLU A 208 33.07 0.26 4.68
CA GLU A 208 32.05 0.69 3.73
C GLU A 208 31.07 -0.39 3.32
N SER A 209 31.34 -1.66 3.63
CA SER A 209 30.46 -2.79 3.29
C SER A 209 29.53 -3.21 4.43
N SER A 210 29.72 -2.62 5.61
CA SER A 210 29.00 -2.98 6.84
C SER A 210 27.62 -2.33 6.99
N ASP A 211 27.21 -1.48 6.05
CA ASP A 211 25.91 -0.81 6.04
C ASP A 211 24.80 -1.59 5.32
N TYR A 212 25.13 -2.57 4.48
CA TYR A 212 24.13 -3.31 3.72
C TYR A 212 23.63 -4.57 4.45
N ILE A 213 22.31 -4.75 4.49
CA ILE A 213 21.67 -6.00 4.88
C ILE A 213 20.54 -6.32 3.89
N ASN A 214 20.34 -7.60 3.55
CA ASN A 214 19.22 -8.03 2.70
C ASN A 214 17.90 -8.00 3.49
N ALA A 215 17.38 -6.79 3.72
CA ALA A 215 16.13 -6.54 4.41
C ALA A 215 15.37 -5.41 3.72
N VAL A 216 14.05 -5.53 3.69
CA VAL A 216 13.16 -4.53 3.07
C VAL A 216 12.02 -4.22 4.04
N SER A 217 11.70 -2.94 4.16
CA SER A 217 10.52 -2.49 4.91
C SER A 217 9.24 -2.75 4.09
N MET A 218 8.21 -3.27 4.77
CA MET A 218 6.93 -3.67 4.19
C MET A 218 5.79 -3.07 5.01
N ASP A 219 4.78 -2.58 4.29
CA ASP A 219 3.61 -1.97 4.88
C ASP A 219 2.61 -3.04 5.36
N CYS A 220 1.84 -2.73 6.39
CA CYS A 220 0.58 -3.43 6.69
C CYS A 220 -0.61 -2.61 6.17
N PHE A 221 -1.84 -3.06 6.42
CA PHE A 221 -3.01 -2.34 5.91
C PHE A 221 -3.17 -0.95 6.56
N GLN A 222 -2.94 -0.84 7.87
CA GLN A 222 -3.09 0.44 8.59
C GLN A 222 -1.80 1.27 8.69
N ASN A 223 -0.63 0.63 8.75
CA ASN A 223 0.64 1.26 9.10
C ASN A 223 1.69 1.01 8.03
N GLN A 224 2.35 2.09 7.62
CA GLN A 224 3.55 2.00 6.79
C GLN A 224 4.71 1.44 7.61
N ASP A 225 5.65 0.78 6.93
CA ASP A 225 6.89 0.28 7.50
C ASP A 225 6.71 -0.62 8.74
N ARG A 226 5.59 -1.37 8.79
CA ARG A 226 5.22 -2.19 9.95
C ARG A 226 6.09 -3.44 10.07
N PHE A 227 6.49 -4.02 8.95
CA PHE A 227 7.25 -5.26 8.91
C PHE A 227 8.62 -5.04 8.28
N ILE A 228 9.65 -5.62 8.88
CA ILE A 228 10.95 -5.77 8.25
C ILE A 228 11.06 -7.20 7.75
N VAL A 229 11.15 -7.39 6.43
CA VAL A 229 11.26 -8.71 5.82
C VAL A 229 12.69 -8.95 5.34
N THR A 230 13.37 -9.85 6.03
CA THR A 230 14.75 -10.27 5.74
C THR A 230 14.84 -11.78 5.54
N GLN A 231 15.97 -12.22 4.97
CA GLN A 231 16.32 -13.63 4.86
C GLN A 231 16.70 -14.21 6.23
N GLN A 232 16.77 -15.55 6.33
CA GLN A 232 17.34 -16.18 7.51
C GLN A 232 18.80 -15.72 7.70
N PRO A 233 19.21 -15.31 8.91
CA PRO A 233 20.58 -14.87 9.15
C PRO A 233 21.56 -16.00 8.85
N LEU A 234 22.63 -15.68 8.11
CA LEU A 234 23.72 -16.60 7.83
C LEU A 234 24.76 -16.50 8.96
N PRO A 235 25.65 -17.50 9.13
CA PRO A 235 26.70 -17.44 10.15
C PRO A 235 27.54 -16.15 10.08
N ASN A 236 27.75 -15.60 8.88
CA ASN A 236 28.49 -14.36 8.65
C ASN A 236 27.63 -13.08 8.72
N THR A 237 26.30 -13.17 8.75
CA THR A 237 25.39 -12.00 8.81
C THR A 237 24.53 -11.96 10.08
N VAL A 238 24.72 -12.90 11.01
CA VAL A 238 24.00 -12.93 12.29
C VAL A 238 24.28 -11.69 13.15
N GLY A 239 25.49 -11.13 13.05
CA GLY A 239 25.84 -9.87 13.70
C GLY A 239 25.02 -8.70 13.15
N ASP A 240 24.92 -8.60 11.82
CA ASP A 240 24.13 -7.57 11.14
C ASP A 240 22.64 -7.71 11.41
N PHE A 241 22.15 -8.94 11.57
CA PHE A 241 20.76 -9.20 11.96
C PHE A 241 20.45 -8.67 13.36
N TRP A 242 21.33 -8.84 14.34
CA TRP A 242 21.14 -8.27 15.67
C TRP A 242 21.31 -6.75 15.69
N ARG A 243 22.22 -6.20 14.85
CA ARG A 243 22.32 -4.75 14.64
C ARG A 243 21.03 -4.17 14.09
N LEU A 244 20.46 -4.79 13.06
CA LEU A 244 19.14 -4.44 12.51
C LEU A 244 18.07 -4.38 13.62
N ILE A 245 18.01 -5.39 14.48
CA ILE A 245 17.05 -5.45 15.58
C ILE A 245 17.21 -4.27 16.55
N LEU A 246 18.46 -3.94 16.90
CA LEU A 246 18.76 -2.85 17.82
C LEU A 246 18.52 -1.46 17.20
N GLU A 247 18.99 -1.25 15.97
CA GLU A 247 18.90 0.04 15.27
C GLU A 247 17.47 0.42 14.90
N PHE A 248 16.62 -0.57 14.61
CA PHE A 248 15.21 -0.38 14.24
C PHE A 248 14.23 -0.65 15.39
N ASP A 249 14.73 -0.83 16.62
CA ASP A 249 13.91 -1.06 17.83
C ASP A 249 12.90 -2.22 17.67
N VAL A 250 13.36 -3.33 17.09
CA VAL A 250 12.52 -4.50 16.82
C VAL A 250 12.30 -5.28 18.11
N ASN A 251 11.06 -5.36 18.56
CA ASN A 251 10.69 -6.08 19.78
C ASN A 251 10.17 -7.51 19.55
N THR A 252 9.86 -7.88 18.30
CA THR A 252 9.23 -9.17 17.95
C THR A 252 9.86 -9.74 16.69
N ILE A 253 10.29 -11.01 16.74
CA ILE A 253 10.85 -11.74 15.60
C ILE A 253 9.90 -12.90 15.24
N ILE A 254 9.56 -13.01 13.97
CA ILE A 254 8.73 -14.11 13.43
C ILE A 254 9.61 -14.98 12.53
N SER A 255 9.85 -16.23 12.92
CA SER A 255 10.52 -17.22 12.08
C SER A 255 9.49 -18.09 11.38
N LEU A 256 9.60 -18.22 10.05
CA LEU A 256 8.70 -19.04 9.22
C LEU A 256 9.39 -20.30 8.67
N ASN A 257 10.66 -20.50 8.99
CA ASN A 257 11.42 -21.70 8.67
C ASN A 257 11.61 -22.54 9.95
N GLU A 258 11.74 -23.85 9.79
CA GLU A 258 12.25 -24.71 10.87
C GLU A 258 13.68 -24.32 11.21
N ILE A 259 13.98 -24.19 12.50
CA ILE A 259 15.33 -23.93 12.99
C ILE A 259 15.94 -25.28 13.36
N GLN A 260 16.68 -25.90 12.45
CA GLN A 260 17.38 -27.14 12.75
C GLN A 260 18.71 -26.85 13.44
N GLN A 261 18.98 -27.50 14.58
CA GLN A 261 20.18 -27.27 15.41
C GLN A 261 21.52 -27.57 14.71
N ASN A 262 21.51 -28.29 13.58
CA ASN A 262 22.71 -28.75 12.86
C ASN A 262 22.84 -28.22 11.42
N ASP A 263 22.03 -27.23 11.03
CA ASP A 263 22.08 -26.72 9.66
C ASP A 263 23.28 -25.79 9.44
N HIS A 264 24.38 -26.40 8.99
CA HIS A 264 25.34 -25.77 8.07
C HIS A 264 24.77 -25.62 6.64
N CYS A 265 23.50 -26.01 6.41
CA CYS A 265 22.86 -26.01 5.10
C CYS A 265 22.17 -24.69 4.79
N LEU A 266 22.86 -23.92 3.95
CA LEU A 266 22.39 -22.80 3.15
C LEU A 266 21.23 -23.22 2.22
N TYR A 267 20.01 -23.40 2.74
CA TYR A 267 18.82 -23.25 1.90
C TYR A 267 18.31 -21.83 2.08
N SER A 268 18.77 -20.98 1.16
CA SER A 268 18.25 -19.64 0.94
C SER A 268 16.75 -19.71 0.63
N SER A 269 15.91 -19.76 1.66
CA SER A 269 14.59 -19.15 1.54
C SER A 269 14.89 -17.65 1.46
N ASP A 270 14.74 -17.11 0.25
CA ASP A 270 15.01 -15.72 -0.15
C ASP A 270 14.20 -14.66 0.64
N GLY A 271 13.58 -15.04 1.76
CA GLY A 271 12.61 -14.26 2.51
C GLY A 271 11.35 -13.90 1.71
N ALA A 272 11.26 -14.30 0.43
CA ALA A 272 10.22 -13.81 -0.48
C ALA A 272 9.01 -14.73 -0.51
N LYS A 273 9.21 -16.05 -0.35
CA LYS A 273 8.13 -17.04 -0.43
C LYS A 273 7.21 -17.04 0.80
N ALA A 274 7.74 -17.44 1.96
CA ALA A 274 6.94 -17.58 3.19
C ALA A 274 6.61 -16.21 3.80
N SER A 275 7.60 -15.33 3.93
CA SER A 275 7.39 -14.02 4.54
C SER A 275 6.54 -13.10 3.67
N GLY A 276 6.66 -13.17 2.33
CA GLY A 276 5.74 -12.48 1.42
C GLY A 276 4.29 -12.97 1.57
N LEU A 277 4.08 -14.29 1.71
CA LEU A 277 2.76 -14.87 1.97
C LEU A 277 2.19 -14.41 3.31
N PHE A 278 3.02 -14.37 4.36
CA PHE A 278 2.64 -13.89 5.68
C PHE A 278 2.24 -12.42 5.67
N VAL A 279 3.03 -11.54 5.04
CA VAL A 279 2.72 -10.11 4.95
C VAL A 279 1.41 -9.88 4.20
N ALA A 280 1.21 -10.53 3.05
CA ALA A 280 -0.04 -10.41 2.30
C ALA A 280 -1.24 -10.95 3.11
N LEU A 281 -1.07 -12.06 3.84
CA LEU A 281 -2.12 -12.58 4.70
C LEU A 281 -2.44 -11.62 5.84
N SER A 282 -1.43 -11.08 6.52
CA SER A 282 -1.61 -10.10 7.59
C SER A 282 -2.36 -8.87 7.10
N PHE A 283 -1.97 -8.35 5.92
CA PHE A 283 -2.66 -7.25 5.27
C PHE A 283 -4.12 -7.60 4.97
N LEU A 284 -4.36 -8.77 4.36
CA LEU A 284 -5.69 -9.21 3.96
C LEU A 284 -6.63 -9.37 5.16
N ILE A 285 -6.17 -10.00 6.24
CA ILE A 285 -6.92 -10.17 7.48
C ILE A 285 -7.22 -8.82 8.15
N GLU A 286 -6.26 -7.91 8.15
CA GLU A 286 -6.44 -6.56 8.70
C GLU A 286 -7.47 -5.75 7.89
N LYS A 287 -7.40 -5.80 6.55
CA LYS A 287 -8.40 -5.19 5.66
C LYS A 287 -9.80 -5.78 5.88
N ILE A 288 -9.89 -7.11 5.97
CA ILE A 288 -11.14 -7.83 6.28
C ILE A 288 -11.76 -7.32 7.59
N LYS A 289 -10.96 -7.19 8.66
CA LYS A 289 -11.41 -6.70 9.97
C LYS A 289 -11.98 -5.28 9.92
N LEU A 290 -11.40 -4.40 9.13
CA LEU A 290 -11.66 -2.95 9.20
C LEU A 290 -12.64 -2.47 8.14
N GLU A 291 -12.62 -3.09 6.97
CA GLU A 291 -13.36 -2.65 5.79
C GLU A 291 -14.37 -3.68 5.30
N HIS A 292 -14.48 -4.83 5.96
CA HIS A 292 -15.40 -5.90 5.58
C HIS A 292 -15.29 -6.27 4.09
N SER A 293 -14.06 -6.24 3.56
CA SER A 293 -13.75 -6.61 2.18
C SER A 293 -12.48 -7.45 2.10
N CYS A 294 -12.49 -8.44 1.22
CA CYS A 294 -11.37 -9.30 0.89
C CYS A 294 -10.82 -8.87 -0.48
N ASP A 295 -9.61 -8.32 -0.53
CA ASP A 295 -8.97 -7.88 -1.77
C ASP A 295 -7.58 -8.49 -1.88
N ILE A 296 -7.51 -9.62 -2.59
CA ILE A 296 -6.26 -10.36 -2.77
C ILE A 296 -5.28 -9.63 -3.71
N VAL A 297 -5.80 -8.85 -4.67
CA VAL A 297 -4.96 -8.14 -5.65
C VAL A 297 -4.21 -7.04 -4.92
N LEU A 298 -4.90 -6.26 -4.09
CA LEU A 298 -4.29 -5.23 -3.27
C LEU A 298 -3.29 -5.82 -2.26
N ALA A 299 -3.64 -6.92 -1.59
CA ALA A 299 -2.75 -7.60 -0.65
C ALA A 299 -1.45 -8.09 -1.32
N VAL A 300 -1.56 -8.68 -2.52
CA VAL A 300 -0.40 -9.15 -3.29
C VAL A 300 0.42 -7.99 -3.84
N ASN A 301 -0.22 -6.96 -4.38
CA ASN A 301 0.47 -5.76 -4.87
C ASN A 301 1.21 -5.02 -3.75
N THR A 302 0.69 -5.06 -2.52
CA THR A 302 1.38 -4.51 -1.34
C THR A 302 2.77 -5.11 -1.18
N VAL A 303 2.89 -6.43 -1.36
CA VAL A 303 4.17 -7.15 -1.31
C VAL A 303 4.98 -6.95 -2.59
N ARG A 304 4.35 -7.04 -3.77
CA ARG A 304 5.06 -6.92 -5.07
C ARG A 304 5.67 -5.53 -5.28
N GLN A 305 5.07 -4.48 -4.73
CA GLN A 305 5.61 -3.12 -4.73
C GLN A 305 7.04 -3.04 -4.17
N ARG A 306 7.36 -3.89 -3.20
CA ARG A 306 8.66 -3.95 -2.54
C ARG A 306 9.50 -5.13 -3.02
N ARG A 307 8.87 -6.24 -3.42
CA ARG A 307 9.50 -7.44 -3.97
C ARG A 307 8.69 -8.04 -5.12
N MET A 308 8.96 -7.57 -6.34
CA MET A 308 8.23 -7.96 -7.55
C MET A 308 8.24 -9.46 -7.85
N GLN A 309 9.20 -10.20 -7.31
CA GLN A 309 9.36 -11.65 -7.46
C GLN A 309 8.42 -12.49 -6.59
N CYS A 310 7.73 -11.90 -5.60
CA CYS A 310 6.76 -12.61 -4.77
C CYS A 310 5.51 -13.02 -5.59
N PHE A 311 4.81 -14.07 -5.11
CA PHE A 311 3.54 -14.55 -5.70
C PHE A 311 3.62 -15.06 -7.14
N ARG A 312 4.57 -15.94 -7.43
CA ARG A 312 4.67 -16.64 -8.75
C ARG A 312 3.84 -17.91 -8.84
N ASN A 313 3.39 -18.46 -7.72
CA ASN A 313 2.70 -19.75 -7.67
C ASN A 313 1.21 -19.54 -7.36
N LYS A 314 0.33 -20.08 -8.22
CA LYS A 314 -1.14 -20.07 -8.03
C LYS A 314 -1.59 -20.63 -6.68
N GLU A 315 -0.84 -21.57 -6.10
CA GLU A 315 -1.16 -22.14 -4.78
C GLU A 315 -1.02 -21.11 -3.65
N GLN A 316 -0.16 -20.10 -3.79
CA GLN A 316 -0.08 -18.99 -2.83
C GLN A 316 -1.35 -18.13 -2.83
N PHE A 317 -1.96 -17.91 -4.00
CA PHE A 317 -3.24 -17.21 -4.12
C PHE A 317 -4.38 -18.02 -3.52
N LYS A 318 -4.44 -19.32 -3.82
CA LYS A 318 -5.40 -20.25 -3.21
C LYS A 318 -5.28 -20.26 -1.69
N PHE A 319 -4.06 -20.26 -1.18
CA PHE A 319 -3.81 -20.23 0.25
C PHE A 319 -4.39 -18.96 0.90
N LEU A 320 -4.13 -17.78 0.34
CA LEU A 320 -4.68 -16.52 0.87
C LEU A 320 -6.22 -16.54 0.91
N LEU A 321 -6.86 -16.99 -0.17
CA LEU A 321 -8.32 -17.09 -0.24
C LEU A 321 -8.90 -18.09 0.78
N LYS A 322 -8.29 -19.27 0.90
CA LYS A 322 -8.70 -20.28 1.89
C LYS A 322 -8.52 -19.76 3.32
N ALA A 323 -7.43 -19.07 3.60
CA ALA A 323 -7.18 -18.49 4.91
C ALA A 323 -8.18 -17.37 5.23
N ALA A 324 -8.54 -16.54 4.25
CA ALA A 324 -9.59 -15.53 4.41
C ALA A 324 -10.96 -16.16 4.69
N LEU A 325 -11.31 -17.25 3.97
CA LEU A 325 -12.55 -17.99 4.20
C LEU A 325 -12.60 -18.61 5.60
N GLN A 326 -11.53 -19.30 6.00
CA GLN A 326 -11.43 -19.90 7.32
C GLN A 326 -11.49 -18.85 8.43
N TYR A 327 -10.85 -17.70 8.22
CA TYR A 327 -10.93 -16.58 9.15
C TYR A 327 -12.38 -16.10 9.27
N PHE A 328 -13.12 -15.89 8.16
CA PHE A 328 -14.53 -15.50 8.19
C PHE A 328 -15.42 -16.52 8.94
N GLU A 329 -15.29 -17.81 8.64
CA GLU A 329 -16.06 -18.87 9.30
C GLU A 329 -15.78 -18.95 10.81
N SER A 330 -14.59 -18.53 11.25
CA SER A 330 -14.25 -18.45 12.67
C SER A 330 -15.00 -17.34 13.43
N PHE A 331 -15.57 -16.33 12.77
CA PHE A 331 -16.40 -15.29 13.43
C PHE A 331 -17.89 -15.61 13.41
N ASP A 332 -18.39 -16.27 12.36
CA ASP A 332 -19.77 -16.78 12.33
C ASP A 332 -20.01 -17.76 13.47
N THR A 333 -19.02 -18.57 13.83
CA THR A 333 -19.10 -19.47 14.98
C THR A 333 -19.18 -18.72 16.31
N TYR A 334 -18.43 -17.62 16.51
CA TYR A 334 -18.51 -16.82 17.74
C TYR A 334 -19.81 -16.02 17.86
N SER A 335 -20.34 -15.49 16.76
CA SER A 335 -21.61 -14.73 16.76
C SER A 335 -22.82 -15.60 17.16
N ASN A 336 -22.70 -16.92 17.00
CA ASN A 336 -23.69 -17.89 17.45
C ASN A 336 -23.58 -18.28 18.93
N PHE A 337 -22.47 -17.94 19.62
CA PHE A 337 -22.31 -18.17 21.07
C PHE A 337 -22.74 -16.97 21.92
N ASP A 338 -22.75 -15.75 21.37
CA ASP A 338 -23.22 -14.55 22.08
C ASP A 338 -24.77 -14.43 22.14
N ASN A 339 -25.50 -15.39 21.55
CA ASN A 339 -26.98 -15.44 21.51
C ASN A 339 -27.59 -16.64 22.27
N ILE A 340 -26.86 -17.25 23.23
CA ILE A 340 -27.38 -18.36 24.07
C ILE A 340 -27.47 -17.95 25.54
#